data_AF-A0A9E0YD83-F1
#
_entry.id   AF-A0A9E0YD83-F1
#
_cell.length_a   1.000
_cell.length_b   1.000
_cell.length_c   1.000
_cell.angle_alpha   90.00
_cell.angle_beta   90.00
_cell.angle_gamma   90.00
#
_symmetry.space_group_name_H-M   'P 1'
#
loop_
_entity.id
_entity.type
_entity.pdbx_description
1 polymer ?
#
loop_
_entity_poly.entity_id
_entity_poly.type
_entity_poly.pdbx_seq_one_letter_code
_entity_poly.pdbx_strand_id
1 'polypeptide(L)'
;MVTKRARIALLAALALAASGCGKFGKSSESTDGGPYLYVASGATYAGNGITPSTASNTIVRYTLDGTFDKVVYDFNANPGDQPAAMIDYDDESLLVLVENAGGGRRVDRVMKDGSSDSVFISSSYVTGAIVRALIPTFDGGWLISRTGLIEKFNSARVRTPSTGVAAWVNAPAGSCATSTTLIPAVVESDQGNIIYAHAATSQNRIGMIKKTGYLAAADCITATSAPTANHFPTTMLMHSVSGKLLVAFGNNTGGIHEIYPYTVTSTTITAGSSAYNNPSVLAGISSMAELPDGTIAVASALSTMNTVERFSVDSSTGALTRIGTHYILPSVYTRSVSAMLVGN
;
A
#
# COMPACT_ATOMS: atom_id res chain seq x y z
N MET A 1 -22.00 60.79 -25.86
CA MET A 1 -21.03 60.30 -26.87
C MET A 1 -20.22 59.20 -26.20
N VAL A 2 -20.41 57.89 -26.47
CA VAL A 2 -20.14 57.15 -27.72
C VAL A 2 -18.71 57.50 -28.19
N THR A 3 -17.67 56.65 -28.27
CA THR A 3 -17.45 55.20 -28.14
C THR A 3 -15.95 54.92 -28.35
N LYS A 4 -15.47 53.73 -27.89
CA LYS A 4 -14.43 52.85 -28.51
C LYS A 4 -12.97 53.39 -28.52
N ARG A 5 -11.90 52.59 -28.31
CA ARG A 5 -11.65 51.14 -28.30
C ARG A 5 -10.22 50.91 -27.73
N ALA A 6 -10.01 49.92 -26.86
CA ALA A 6 -9.25 48.67 -27.09
C ALA A 6 -7.70 48.85 -27.06
N ARG A 7 -6.85 47.98 -26.49
CA ARG A 7 -6.85 46.61 -25.94
C ARG A 7 -5.44 46.37 -25.33
N ILE A 8 -5.21 45.19 -24.71
CA ILE A 8 -3.94 44.61 -24.20
C ILE A 8 -3.75 44.87 -22.68
N ALA A 9 -3.65 43.91 -21.75
CA ALA A 9 -3.38 42.46 -21.83
C ALA A 9 -4.15 41.68 -20.75
N LEU A 10 -4.46 40.44 -21.13
CA LEU A 10 -4.94 39.30 -20.35
C LEU A 10 -3.76 38.67 -19.56
N LEU A 11 -4.10 37.86 -18.55
CA LEU A 11 -3.26 36.91 -17.78
C LEU A 11 -2.60 37.41 -16.49
N ALA A 12 -3.30 37.17 -15.38
CA ALA A 12 -2.74 36.46 -14.22
C ALA A 12 -3.91 35.85 -13.42
N ALA A 13 -4.58 34.86 -14.02
CA ALA A 13 -5.30 33.89 -13.21
C ALA A 13 -4.23 33.10 -12.45
N LEU A 14 -4.05 33.42 -11.18
CA LEU A 14 -3.18 32.72 -10.26
C LEU A 14 -3.78 31.32 -10.08
N ALA A 15 -3.41 30.41 -10.98
CA ALA A 15 -3.58 28.99 -10.78
C ALA A 15 -2.68 28.62 -9.59
N LEU A 16 -3.24 28.63 -8.38
CA LEU A 16 -2.85 27.65 -7.38
C LEU A 16 -3.31 26.29 -7.92
N ALA A 17 -2.56 25.77 -8.89
CA ALA A 17 -2.45 24.34 -9.02
C ALA A 17 -1.83 23.88 -7.70
N ALA A 18 -2.65 23.20 -6.90
CA ALA A 18 -2.13 22.31 -5.88
C ALA A 18 -1.23 21.30 -6.61
N SER A 19 0.06 21.63 -6.70
CA SER A 19 1.08 20.62 -6.91
C SER A 19 0.94 19.69 -5.71
N GLY A 20 0.24 18.58 -5.90
CA GLY A 20 0.32 17.45 -4.99
C GLY A 20 1.80 17.22 -4.77
N CYS A 21 2.27 17.50 -3.56
CA CYS A 21 3.65 17.30 -3.16
C CYS A 21 3.89 15.80 -3.24
N GLY A 22 4.27 15.31 -4.42
CA GLY A 22 4.69 13.94 -4.60
C GLY A 22 5.81 13.70 -3.60
N LYS A 23 5.72 12.61 -2.84
CA LYS A 23 6.72 12.29 -1.81
C LYS A 23 8.13 12.07 -2.40
N PHE A 24 8.27 12.08 -3.72
CA PHE A 24 9.52 11.94 -4.45
C PHE A 24 9.59 12.84 -5.69
N GLY A 25 10.82 13.08 -6.16
CA GLY A 25 11.16 14.00 -7.24
C GLY A 25 10.70 13.52 -8.62
N LYS A 26 9.40 13.66 -8.89
CA LYS A 26 8.81 13.50 -10.22
C LYS A 26 9.10 14.75 -11.06
N SER A 27 9.61 14.56 -12.27
CA SER A 27 9.77 15.63 -13.24
C SER A 27 8.41 15.98 -13.85
N SER A 28 8.23 17.24 -14.26
CA SER A 28 7.04 17.68 -15.00
C SER A 28 7.02 17.21 -16.46
N GLU A 29 8.05 16.47 -16.90
CA GLU A 29 8.31 16.11 -18.29
C GLU A 29 8.60 14.61 -18.41
N SER A 30 7.65 13.75 -18.02
CA SER A 30 7.70 12.35 -18.46
C SER A 30 7.21 12.31 -19.91
N THR A 31 8.12 12.00 -20.84
CA THR A 31 7.83 11.88 -22.29
C THR A 31 7.38 10.49 -22.70
N ASP A 32 7.28 9.54 -21.77
CA ASP A 32 6.80 8.19 -22.03
C ASP A 32 5.37 8.01 -21.50
N GLY A 33 4.61 7.12 -22.15
CA GLY A 33 3.14 6.99 -22.08
C GLY A 33 2.51 7.22 -20.69
N GLY A 34 1.29 7.75 -20.67
CA GLY A 34 0.56 8.12 -19.44
C GLY A 34 0.46 7.02 -18.38
N PRO A 35 -0.07 7.33 -17.18
CA PRO A 35 0.03 6.47 -16.00
C PRO A 35 -0.43 5.03 -16.24
N TYR A 36 0.23 4.10 -15.58
CA TYR A 36 -0.07 2.67 -15.62
C TYR A 36 -0.32 2.10 -14.22
N LEU A 37 -1.07 1.01 -14.16
CA LEU A 37 -1.22 0.19 -12.97
C LEU A 37 -0.14 -0.90 -12.96
N TYR A 38 0.77 -0.83 -12.00
CA TYR A 38 1.77 -1.85 -11.74
C TYR A 38 1.22 -2.88 -10.77
N VAL A 39 1.43 -4.16 -11.07
CA VAL A 39 0.95 -5.29 -10.28
C VAL A 39 2.13 -6.21 -9.99
N ALA A 40 2.42 -6.43 -8.70
CA ALA A 40 3.39 -7.41 -8.26
C ALA A 40 2.69 -8.71 -7.84
N SER A 41 3.10 -9.82 -8.44
CA SER A 41 2.73 -11.17 -8.01
C SER A 41 3.87 -11.75 -7.17
N GLY A 42 3.65 -12.00 -5.89
CA GLY A 42 4.72 -12.41 -4.98
C GLY A 42 4.27 -12.83 -3.58
N ALA A 43 5.01 -12.39 -2.56
CA ALA A 43 4.83 -12.78 -1.17
C ALA A 43 3.59 -12.09 -0.57
N THR A 44 2.48 -12.80 -0.54
CA THR A 44 1.16 -12.23 -0.23
C THR A 44 0.60 -12.71 1.11
N TYR A 45 -0.11 -11.82 1.79
CA TYR A 45 -0.95 -12.14 2.93
C TYR A 45 -2.41 -11.80 2.62
N ALA A 46 -3.28 -12.81 2.62
CA ALA A 46 -4.70 -12.67 2.27
C ALA A 46 -5.63 -12.85 3.47
N GLY A 47 -5.08 -12.90 4.69
CA GLY A 47 -5.83 -13.08 5.94
C GLY A 47 -5.55 -14.40 6.65
N ASN A 48 -6.19 -14.60 7.80
CA ASN A 48 -5.94 -15.78 8.62
C ASN A 48 -6.54 -17.05 8.00
N GLY A 49 -5.74 -18.12 7.94
CA GLY A 49 -6.17 -19.42 7.41
C GLY A 49 -6.50 -19.43 5.92
N ILE A 50 -6.25 -18.34 5.19
CA ILE A 50 -6.42 -18.25 3.74
C ILE A 50 -5.08 -18.57 3.09
N THR A 51 -5.08 -19.57 2.21
CA THR A 51 -3.92 -19.91 1.38
C THR A 51 -4.00 -19.16 0.05
N PRO A 52 -3.09 -18.21 -0.23
CA PRO A 52 -3.05 -17.55 -1.52
C PRO A 52 -2.71 -18.53 -2.65
N SER A 53 -3.05 -18.17 -3.89
CA SER A 53 -2.54 -18.85 -5.08
C SER A 53 -1.01 -18.83 -5.13
N THR A 54 -0.39 -19.75 -5.89
CA THR A 54 1.06 -19.68 -6.15
C THR A 54 1.42 -18.42 -6.95
N ALA A 55 2.33 -17.62 -6.41
CA ALA A 55 2.84 -16.42 -7.06
C ALA A 55 3.62 -16.72 -8.35
N SER A 56 3.60 -15.77 -9.28
CA SER A 56 4.42 -15.77 -10.48
C SER A 56 5.76 -15.06 -10.29
N ASN A 57 6.01 -14.40 -9.16
CA ASN A 57 7.26 -13.68 -8.84
C ASN A 57 7.62 -12.64 -9.92
N THR A 58 6.64 -11.86 -10.36
CA THR A 58 6.81 -10.89 -11.44
C THR A 58 6.23 -9.54 -11.04
N ILE A 59 6.73 -8.49 -11.69
CA ILE A 59 6.06 -7.20 -11.78
C ILE A 59 5.60 -7.04 -13.20
N VAL A 60 4.31 -6.76 -13.38
CA VAL A 60 3.72 -6.44 -14.67
C VAL A 60 3.07 -5.07 -14.64
N ARG A 61 2.79 -4.55 -15.83
CA ARG A 61 2.14 -3.27 -16.03
C ARG A 61 0.87 -3.45 -16.87
N TYR A 62 -0.18 -2.77 -16.47
CA TYR A 62 -1.45 -2.67 -17.17
C TYR A 62 -1.78 -1.21 -17.46
N THR A 63 -2.42 -0.93 -18.59
CA THR A 63 -3.09 0.36 -18.81
C THR A 63 -4.22 0.56 -17.80
N LEU A 64 -4.66 1.81 -17.58
CA LEU A 64 -5.71 2.14 -16.60
C LEU A 64 -7.14 1.68 -17.00
N ASP A 65 -7.29 1.07 -18.16
CA ASP A 65 -8.50 0.36 -18.56
C ASP A 65 -8.42 -1.16 -18.27
N GLY A 66 -7.30 -1.64 -17.74
CA GLY A 66 -7.09 -3.04 -17.35
C GLY A 66 -6.42 -3.89 -18.43
N THR A 67 -6.01 -3.31 -19.57
CA THR A 67 -5.31 -4.05 -20.63
C THR A 67 -3.86 -4.34 -20.23
N PHE A 68 -3.41 -5.58 -20.45
CA PHE A 68 -2.01 -5.95 -20.21
C PHE A 68 -1.08 -5.21 -21.18
N ASP A 69 0.00 -4.63 -20.67
CA ASP A 69 1.01 -3.93 -21.46
C ASP A 69 2.30 -4.77 -21.56
N LYS A 70 2.98 -5.01 -20.43
CA LYS A 70 4.23 -5.80 -20.41
C LYS A 70 4.57 -6.39 -19.05
N VAL A 71 5.50 -7.35 -19.07
CA VAL A 71 6.27 -7.73 -17.88
C VAL A 71 7.38 -6.69 -17.69
N VAL A 72 7.44 -6.09 -16.50
CA VAL A 72 8.46 -5.10 -16.11
C VAL A 72 9.68 -5.81 -15.57
N TYR A 73 9.49 -6.80 -14.70
CA TYR A 73 10.58 -7.55 -14.08
C TYR A 73 10.15 -8.95 -13.68
N ASP A 74 11.07 -9.90 -13.79
CA ASP A 74 10.87 -11.32 -13.46
C ASP A 74 11.90 -11.77 -12.41
N PHE A 75 11.43 -11.99 -11.17
CA PHE A 75 12.28 -12.42 -10.06
C PHE A 75 12.63 -13.91 -10.12
N ASN A 76 12.04 -14.70 -11.02
CA ASN A 76 12.37 -16.13 -11.12
C ASN A 76 13.83 -16.39 -11.57
N ALA A 77 14.52 -15.37 -12.11
CA ALA A 77 15.95 -15.43 -12.38
C ALA A 77 16.80 -15.56 -11.09
N ASN A 78 16.26 -15.13 -9.94
CA ASN A 78 16.92 -15.17 -8.64
C ASN A 78 16.17 -16.12 -7.69
N PRO A 79 16.70 -17.32 -7.41
CA PRO A 79 15.99 -18.32 -6.62
C PRO A 79 15.53 -17.81 -5.25
N GLY A 80 14.22 -17.91 -5.01
CA GLY A 80 13.59 -17.56 -3.74
C GLY A 80 13.20 -16.08 -3.58
N ASP A 81 13.51 -15.22 -4.55
CA ASP A 81 13.07 -13.83 -4.53
C ASP A 81 11.58 -13.71 -4.87
N GLN A 82 10.86 -12.96 -4.06
CA GLN A 82 9.44 -12.67 -4.26
C GLN A 82 9.18 -11.19 -3.95
N PRO A 83 8.52 -10.42 -4.83
CA PRO A 83 8.14 -9.06 -4.49
C PRO A 83 7.06 -9.08 -3.40
N ALA A 84 7.28 -8.36 -2.31
CA ALA A 84 6.37 -8.27 -1.16
C ALA A 84 5.63 -6.93 -1.09
N ALA A 85 6.29 -5.84 -1.50
CA ALA A 85 5.70 -4.51 -1.59
C ALA A 85 6.39 -3.70 -2.68
N MET A 86 5.76 -2.64 -3.16
CA MET A 86 6.30 -1.76 -4.19
C MET A 86 5.87 -0.31 -3.94
N ILE A 87 6.73 0.65 -4.28
CA ILE A 87 6.39 2.07 -4.32
C ILE A 87 6.90 2.70 -5.62
N ASP A 88 6.17 3.70 -6.10
CA ASP A 88 6.56 4.55 -7.22
C ASP A 88 7.61 5.55 -6.74
N TYR A 89 8.86 5.37 -7.15
CA TYR A 89 9.99 6.12 -6.58
C TYR A 89 10.33 7.36 -7.38
N ASP A 90 10.51 7.22 -8.69
CA ASP A 90 10.72 8.33 -9.61
C ASP A 90 10.08 7.98 -10.95
N ASP A 91 10.21 8.85 -11.95
CA ASP A 91 9.58 8.65 -13.25
C ASP A 91 10.12 7.41 -13.98
N GLU A 92 11.31 6.92 -13.61
CA GLU A 92 11.98 5.84 -14.32
C GLU A 92 11.94 4.51 -13.56
N SER A 93 11.70 4.53 -12.26
CA SER A 93 11.95 3.37 -11.41
C SER A 93 10.96 3.18 -10.27
N LEU A 94 10.84 1.91 -9.88
CA LEU A 94 10.10 1.43 -8.74
C LEU A 94 11.08 1.04 -7.64
N LEU A 95 10.70 1.24 -6.38
CA LEU A 95 11.35 0.53 -5.28
C LEU A 95 10.51 -0.68 -4.90
N VAL A 96 11.15 -1.84 -4.85
CA VAL A 96 10.52 -3.14 -4.62
C VAL A 96 11.11 -3.76 -3.37
N LEU A 97 10.27 -4.05 -2.38
CA LEU A 97 10.65 -4.82 -1.22
C LEU A 97 10.62 -6.30 -1.59
N VAL A 98 11.78 -6.95 -1.51
CA VAL A 98 11.95 -8.36 -1.86
C VAL A 98 11.93 -9.21 -0.59
N GLU A 99 10.99 -10.14 -0.53
CA GLU A 99 10.98 -11.23 0.43
C GLU A 99 11.80 -12.39 -0.13
N ASN A 100 12.68 -12.94 0.70
CA ASN A 100 13.46 -14.13 0.39
C ASN A 100 13.72 -14.88 1.70
N ALA A 101 13.10 -16.06 1.83
CA ALA A 101 13.19 -16.87 3.05
C ALA A 101 14.62 -17.38 3.34
N GLY A 102 15.48 -17.45 2.32
CA GLY A 102 16.90 -17.81 2.42
C GLY A 102 17.82 -16.71 2.95
N GLY A 103 17.27 -15.55 3.36
CA GLY A 103 18.04 -14.45 3.97
C GLY A 103 18.40 -13.30 3.02
N GLY A 104 17.91 -13.33 1.77
CA GLY A 104 18.17 -12.31 0.75
C GLY A 104 17.23 -11.09 0.75
N ARG A 105 16.51 -10.82 1.85
CA ARG A 105 15.51 -9.73 1.90
C ARG A 105 16.16 -8.36 1.79
N ARG A 106 15.60 -7.49 0.96
CA ARG A 106 16.18 -6.19 0.60
C ARG A 106 15.13 -5.29 -0.04
N VAL A 107 15.51 -4.05 -0.32
CA VAL A 107 14.78 -3.19 -1.26
C VAL A 107 15.63 -3.06 -2.51
N ASP A 108 15.05 -3.38 -3.66
CA ASP A 108 15.67 -3.19 -4.98
C ASP A 108 15.05 -1.96 -5.67
N ARG A 109 15.85 -1.25 -6.45
CA ARG A 109 15.40 -0.26 -7.43
C ARG A 109 15.31 -0.96 -8.78
N VAL A 110 14.12 -1.02 -9.34
CA VAL A 110 13.81 -1.69 -10.61
C VAL A 110 13.37 -0.64 -11.61
N MET A 111 14.02 -0.60 -12.79
CA MET A 111 13.63 0.33 -13.85
C MET A 111 12.29 -0.11 -14.48
N LYS A 112 11.38 0.85 -14.69
CA LYS A 112 10.03 0.63 -15.25
C LYS A 112 10.07 0.21 -16.72
N ASP A 113 11.15 0.53 -17.42
CA ASP A 113 11.41 0.05 -18.77
C ASP A 113 11.79 -1.46 -18.79
N GLY A 114 12.24 -1.99 -17.66
CA GLY A 114 12.75 -3.36 -17.48
C GLY A 114 14.24 -3.52 -17.82
N SER A 115 14.96 -2.42 -18.02
CA SER A 115 16.36 -2.44 -18.49
C SER A 115 17.37 -2.88 -17.44
N SER A 116 17.12 -2.58 -16.16
CA SER A 116 18.03 -2.92 -15.07
C SER A 116 17.37 -2.93 -13.69
N ASP A 117 18.06 -3.54 -12.73
CA ASP A 117 17.77 -3.45 -11.32
C ASP A 117 19.06 -3.25 -10.51
N SER A 118 18.92 -2.78 -9.27
CA SER A 118 20.03 -2.64 -8.33
C SER A 118 19.54 -2.67 -6.89
N VAL A 119 20.39 -3.14 -5.97
CA VAL A 119 20.08 -3.11 -4.55
C VAL A 119 20.04 -1.66 -4.04
N PHE A 120 18.89 -1.25 -3.49
CA PHE A 120 18.68 0.08 -2.94
C PHE A 120 18.93 0.14 -1.43
N ILE A 121 18.36 -0.80 -0.68
CA ILE A 121 18.61 -0.98 0.77
C ILE A 121 18.90 -2.45 1.02
N SER A 122 20.10 -2.73 1.55
CA SER A 122 20.44 -4.04 2.14
C SER A 122 21.01 -3.81 3.54
N SER A 123 20.36 -4.43 4.52
CA SER A 123 20.65 -4.21 5.93
C SER A 123 20.23 -5.44 6.73
N SER A 124 20.98 -5.78 7.79
CA SER A 124 20.63 -6.89 8.70
C SER A 124 19.26 -6.72 9.33
N TYR A 125 18.80 -5.47 9.46
CA TYR A 125 17.48 -5.13 9.95
C TYR A 125 16.37 -5.40 8.92
N VAL A 126 16.67 -5.52 7.63
CA VAL A 126 15.70 -5.97 6.60
C VAL A 126 15.74 -7.49 6.47
N THR A 127 16.93 -8.09 6.45
CA THR A 127 17.12 -9.54 6.22
C THR A 127 16.61 -10.42 7.36
N GLY A 128 16.50 -9.91 8.59
CA GLY A 128 16.26 -10.70 9.79
C GLY A 128 14.83 -11.27 10.00
N ALA A 129 13.82 -10.87 9.23
CA ALA A 129 12.45 -11.37 9.38
C ALA A 129 11.62 -11.14 8.11
N ILE A 130 10.51 -11.88 7.95
CA ILE A 130 9.58 -11.75 6.81
C ILE A 130 9.14 -10.29 6.66
N VAL A 131 9.34 -9.71 5.48
CA VAL A 131 8.96 -8.35 5.09
C VAL A 131 7.58 -8.31 4.45
N ARG A 132 6.85 -7.20 4.60
CA ARG A 132 5.42 -7.13 4.20
C ARG A 132 4.98 -5.82 3.55
N ALA A 133 5.49 -4.69 4.01
CA ALA A 133 5.09 -3.39 3.49
C ALA A 133 6.31 -2.46 3.38
N LEU A 134 6.32 -1.62 2.35
CA LEU A 134 7.30 -0.56 2.10
C LEU A 134 6.51 0.73 1.85
N ILE A 135 6.73 1.76 2.66
CA ILE A 135 5.99 3.03 2.54
C ILE A 135 6.95 4.21 2.60
N PRO A 136 6.74 5.22 1.74
CA PRO A 136 7.48 6.47 1.83
C PRO A 136 6.97 7.34 2.98
N THR A 137 7.90 7.96 3.71
CA THR A 137 7.58 8.94 4.76
C THR A 137 7.74 10.37 4.26
N PHE A 138 7.02 11.32 4.86
CA PHE A 138 7.11 12.74 4.46
C PHE A 138 8.49 13.37 4.63
N ASP A 139 9.35 12.79 5.48
CA ASP A 139 10.75 13.22 5.64
C ASP A 139 11.69 12.64 4.58
N GLY A 140 11.14 12.05 3.50
CA GLY A 140 11.89 11.46 2.39
C GLY A 140 12.53 10.11 2.74
N GLY A 141 12.20 9.54 3.90
CA GLY A 141 12.62 8.22 4.32
C GLY A 141 11.64 7.12 3.90
N TRP A 142 11.82 5.95 4.53
CA TRP A 142 11.02 4.75 4.27
C TRP A 142 10.71 4.01 5.56
N LEU A 143 9.51 3.47 5.64
CA LEU A 143 9.12 2.47 6.62
C LEU A 143 9.06 1.10 5.96
N ILE A 144 9.67 0.11 6.62
CA ILE A 144 9.62 -1.29 6.22
C ILE A 144 8.93 -2.07 7.34
N SER A 145 7.74 -2.59 7.04
CA SER A 145 7.05 -3.51 7.94
C SER A 145 7.69 -4.89 7.85
N ARG A 146 8.03 -5.43 9.01
CA ARG A 146 8.44 -6.82 9.19
C ARG A 146 7.43 -7.54 10.07
N THR A 147 7.50 -8.86 10.10
CA THR A 147 6.70 -9.64 11.05
C THR A 147 7.01 -9.19 12.48
N GLY A 148 6.03 -8.53 13.10
CA GLY A 148 6.07 -8.10 14.48
C GLY A 148 6.72 -6.74 14.78
N LEU A 149 7.21 -5.99 13.78
CA LEU A 149 7.82 -4.66 14.01
C LEU A 149 7.90 -3.83 12.73
N ILE A 150 8.22 -2.54 12.84
CA ILE A 150 8.49 -1.66 11.70
C ILE A 150 9.87 -1.03 11.86
N GLU A 151 10.67 -1.06 10.79
CA GLU A 151 11.95 -0.36 10.69
C GLU A 151 11.78 0.96 9.94
N LYS A 152 12.56 1.97 10.32
CA LYS A 152 12.64 3.23 9.59
C LYS A 152 14.03 3.43 9.00
N PHE A 153 14.07 3.92 7.78
CA PHE A 153 15.27 4.40 7.11
C PHE A 153 15.07 5.87 6.76
N ASN A 154 16.08 6.70 6.98
CA ASN A 154 16.04 8.11 6.55
C ASN A 154 16.33 8.20 5.05
N SER A 155 16.23 9.40 4.46
CA SER A 155 16.52 9.66 3.04
C SER A 155 17.94 9.28 2.59
N ALA A 156 18.90 9.22 3.51
CA ALA A 156 20.26 8.72 3.25
C ALA A 156 20.36 7.19 3.27
N ARG A 157 19.23 6.48 3.40
CA ARG A 157 19.13 5.01 3.51
C ARG A 157 19.78 4.45 4.77
N VAL A 158 19.92 5.26 5.81
CA VAL A 158 20.44 4.86 7.12
C VAL A 158 19.28 4.55 8.04
N ARG A 159 19.36 3.43 8.75
CA ARG A 159 18.36 3.03 9.73
C ARG A 159 18.20 4.10 10.82
N THR A 160 16.97 4.31 11.26
CA THR A 160 16.62 5.17 12.39
C THR A 160 15.88 4.37 13.47
N PRO A 161 16.35 4.37 14.73
CA PRO A 161 17.61 4.97 15.20
C PRO A 161 18.83 4.23 14.60
N SER A 162 19.91 4.98 14.36
CA SER A 162 21.15 4.46 13.75
C SER A 162 21.96 3.57 14.70
N THR A 163 21.70 3.67 16.00
CA THR A 163 22.35 2.88 17.04
C THR A 163 21.30 2.18 17.90
N GLY A 164 21.57 0.93 18.28
CA GLY A 164 20.72 0.13 19.18
C GLY A 164 19.90 -0.95 18.46
N VAL A 165 19.24 -1.79 19.26
CA VAL A 165 18.44 -2.93 18.80
C VAL A 165 16.94 -2.60 18.70
N ALA A 166 16.51 -1.44 19.18
CA ALA A 166 15.11 -1.05 19.17
C ALA A 166 14.66 -0.73 17.74
N ALA A 167 13.56 -1.34 17.30
CA ALA A 167 12.87 -1.00 16.05
C ALA A 167 12.21 0.37 16.14
N TRP A 168 11.89 0.97 14.99
CA TRP A 168 11.15 2.25 14.93
C TRP A 168 9.75 2.11 15.53
N VAL A 169 9.13 0.95 15.30
CA VAL A 169 7.95 0.48 16.02
C VAL A 169 8.28 -0.91 16.52
N ASN A 170 8.48 -1.05 17.83
CA ASN A 170 8.60 -2.34 18.50
C ASN A 170 7.26 -2.74 19.12
N ALA A 171 7.15 -4.00 19.59
CA ALA A 171 5.98 -4.55 20.28
C ALA A 171 5.30 -3.49 21.16
N PRO A 172 4.18 -2.90 20.70
CA PRO A 172 3.58 -1.80 21.40
C PRO A 172 3.10 -2.35 22.73
N ALA A 173 3.46 -1.67 23.81
CA ALA A 173 2.93 -1.91 25.12
C ALA A 173 1.91 -0.79 25.38
N GLY A 174 0.61 -1.05 25.33
CA GLY A 174 -0.41 -0.01 25.53
C GLY A 174 -1.73 -0.35 24.84
N SER A 175 -2.54 0.66 24.49
CA SER A 175 -3.80 0.43 23.76
C SER A 175 -3.57 -0.01 22.30
N CYS A 176 -2.44 0.38 21.70
CA CYS A 176 -2.07 0.09 20.31
C CYS A 176 -1.85 -1.39 20.00
N ALA A 177 -1.23 -2.15 20.92
CA ALA A 177 -1.39 -3.59 21.08
C ALA A 177 -0.75 -3.98 22.42
N THR A 178 -0.91 -5.23 22.85
CA THR A 178 -0.11 -5.80 23.97
C THR A 178 1.02 -6.69 23.48
N SER A 179 1.02 -7.04 22.19
CA SER A 179 2.12 -7.68 21.45
C SER A 179 1.94 -7.39 19.96
N THR A 180 3.01 -7.25 19.16
CA THR A 180 2.91 -7.28 17.70
C THR A 180 3.49 -8.57 17.17
N THR A 181 2.63 -9.37 16.56
CA THR A 181 2.99 -10.66 15.97
C THR A 181 2.90 -10.62 14.44
N LEU A 182 2.09 -9.73 13.87
CA LEU A 182 1.90 -9.62 12.42
C LEU A 182 1.40 -8.23 12.01
N ILE A 183 2.21 -7.49 11.25
CA ILE A 183 1.89 -6.16 10.72
C ILE A 183 1.81 -6.25 9.18
N PRO A 184 0.64 -6.55 8.61
CA PRO A 184 0.53 -6.81 7.17
C PRO A 184 0.51 -5.53 6.33
N ALA A 185 0.08 -4.41 6.91
CA ALA A 185 0.00 -3.12 6.22
C ALA A 185 0.33 -1.97 7.16
N VAL A 186 0.91 -0.93 6.58
CA VAL A 186 1.22 0.34 7.23
C VAL A 186 0.89 1.45 6.24
N VAL A 187 0.44 2.60 6.72
CA VAL A 187 0.27 3.83 5.95
C VAL A 187 0.68 5.02 6.81
N GLU A 188 0.93 6.16 6.17
CA GLU A 188 1.17 7.42 6.87
C GLU A 188 -0.04 8.33 6.68
N SER A 189 -0.58 8.90 7.77
CA SER A 189 -1.66 9.89 7.70
C SER A 189 -1.13 11.23 7.19
N ASP A 190 -2.00 12.14 6.76
CA ASP A 190 -1.62 13.47 6.27
C ASP A 190 -0.85 14.32 7.31
N GLN A 191 -0.94 13.97 8.60
CA GLN A 191 -0.22 14.62 9.70
C GLN A 191 1.13 13.95 10.01
N GLY A 192 1.52 12.92 9.24
CA GLY A 192 2.73 12.14 9.43
C GLY A 192 2.62 11.03 10.48
N ASN A 193 1.45 10.82 11.10
CA ASN A 193 1.27 9.73 12.05
C ASN A 193 1.33 8.39 11.32
N ILE A 194 1.90 7.39 11.98
CA ILE A 194 2.00 6.06 11.38
C ILE A 194 0.77 5.27 11.80
N ILE A 195 0.04 4.77 10.81
CA ILE A 195 -1.11 3.91 11.01
C ILE A 195 -0.73 2.52 10.55
N TYR A 196 -1.00 1.52 11.37
CA TYR A 196 -0.65 0.14 11.07
C TYR A 196 -1.80 -0.81 11.35
N ALA A 197 -1.89 -1.85 10.53
CA ALA A 197 -2.75 -2.98 10.77
C ALA A 197 -2.02 -3.99 11.67
N HIS A 198 -2.73 -4.59 12.62
CA HIS A 198 -2.22 -5.72 13.40
C HIS A 198 -3.19 -6.89 13.26
N ALA A 199 -2.71 -7.99 12.67
CA ALA A 199 -3.51 -9.17 12.36
C ALA A 199 -3.10 -10.34 13.26
N ALA A 200 -3.63 -10.35 14.47
CA ALA A 200 -3.33 -11.38 15.45
C ALA A 200 -4.57 -11.80 16.22
N THR A 201 -4.65 -13.08 16.57
CA THR A 201 -5.75 -13.64 17.34
C THR A 201 -5.98 -12.83 18.61
N SER A 202 -7.24 -12.42 18.84
CA SER A 202 -7.65 -11.56 19.96
C SER A 202 -7.07 -10.14 19.96
N GLN A 203 -6.31 -9.75 18.92
CA GLN A 203 -5.72 -8.42 18.80
C GLN A 203 -5.90 -7.78 17.42
N ASN A 204 -6.80 -8.30 16.58
CA ASN A 204 -7.15 -7.70 15.29
C ASN A 204 -7.58 -6.24 15.45
N ARG A 205 -6.76 -5.29 14.98
CA ARG A 205 -6.96 -3.85 15.20
C ARG A 205 -6.19 -2.99 14.21
N ILE A 206 -6.56 -1.72 14.16
CA ILE A 206 -5.84 -0.65 13.48
C ILE A 206 -5.29 0.29 14.55
N GLY A 207 -3.97 0.43 14.60
CA GLY A 207 -3.27 1.29 15.56
C GLY A 207 -2.75 2.57 14.90
N MET A 208 -2.71 3.65 15.66
CA MET A 208 -2.06 4.90 15.28
C MET A 208 -1.00 5.26 16.31
N ILE A 209 0.17 5.61 15.82
CA ILE A 209 1.30 6.05 16.64
C ILE A 209 1.84 7.36 16.13
N LYS A 210 2.65 8.02 16.97
CA LYS A 210 3.30 9.27 16.60
C LYS A 210 4.23 9.09 15.41
N LYS A 211 4.37 10.17 14.63
CA LYS A 211 5.35 10.29 13.53
C LYS A 211 6.80 10.03 13.94
N THR A 212 7.11 10.17 15.23
CA THR A 212 8.44 9.97 15.82
C THR A 212 8.75 8.52 16.18
N GLY A 213 7.86 7.59 15.82
CA GLY A 213 7.99 6.17 16.15
C GLY A 213 7.35 5.83 17.49
N TYR A 214 7.46 4.55 17.85
CA TYR A 214 6.91 3.98 19.08
C TYR A 214 8.05 3.43 19.92
N LEU A 215 8.48 4.20 20.92
CA LEU A 215 9.53 3.79 21.86
C LEU A 215 8.99 3.62 23.29
N ALA A 216 7.80 4.16 23.57
CA ALA A 216 7.12 4.03 24.85
C ALA A 216 5.59 3.88 24.66
N ALA A 217 4.91 3.39 25.70
CA ALA A 217 3.46 3.21 25.70
C ALA A 217 2.67 4.47 25.30
N ALA A 218 3.15 5.64 25.74
CA ALA A 218 2.58 6.95 25.46
C ALA A 218 2.75 7.43 24.01
N ASP A 219 3.46 6.67 23.16
CA ASP A 219 3.53 6.91 21.72
C ASP A 219 2.37 6.29 20.96
N CYS A 220 1.59 5.43 21.63
CA CYS A 220 0.27 5.06 21.15
C CYS A 220 -0.65 6.28 21.20
N ILE A 221 -1.19 6.67 20.04
CA ILE A 221 -2.19 7.73 19.97
C ILE A 221 -3.58 7.11 20.19
N THR A 222 -3.91 6.09 19.39
CA THR A 222 -5.22 5.43 19.46
C THR A 222 -5.14 4.05 18.84
N ALA A 223 -6.10 3.20 19.18
CA ALA A 223 -6.30 1.92 18.54
C ALA A 223 -7.79 1.62 18.44
N THR A 224 -8.19 1.02 17.33
CA THR A 224 -9.57 0.63 17.08
C THR A 224 -9.60 -0.83 16.69
N SER A 225 -10.39 -1.62 17.43
CA SER A 225 -10.59 -3.03 17.13
C SER A 225 -11.16 -3.22 15.74
N ALA A 226 -10.83 -4.33 15.10
CA ALA A 226 -11.53 -4.78 13.90
C ALA A 226 -13.02 -5.03 14.22
N PRO A 227 -13.92 -5.05 13.21
CA PRO A 227 -15.36 -5.19 13.41
C PRO A 227 -15.76 -6.40 14.26
N THR A 228 -15.06 -7.53 14.10
CA THR A 228 -15.17 -8.69 14.99
C THR A 228 -13.80 -9.33 15.21
N ALA A 229 -13.70 -10.24 16.19
CA ALA A 229 -12.47 -10.97 16.47
C ALA A 229 -11.96 -11.79 15.28
N ASN A 230 -12.80 -12.11 14.29
CA ASN A 230 -12.43 -12.88 13.10
C ASN A 230 -11.99 -12.01 11.92
N HIS A 231 -12.05 -10.68 12.01
CA HIS A 231 -11.62 -9.78 10.93
C HIS A 231 -10.10 -9.52 11.03
N PHE A 232 -9.27 -10.31 10.33
CA PHE A 232 -7.82 -10.08 10.29
C PHE A 232 -7.49 -9.10 9.15
N PRO A 233 -6.95 -7.89 9.45
CA PRO A 233 -6.68 -6.91 8.41
C PRO A 233 -5.57 -7.41 7.47
N THR A 234 -5.68 -7.13 6.17
CA THR A 234 -4.75 -7.63 5.14
C THR A 234 -4.00 -6.50 4.45
N THR A 235 -4.73 -5.49 3.99
CA THR A 235 -4.17 -4.33 3.30
C THR A 235 -4.93 -3.05 3.67
N MET A 236 -4.27 -1.91 3.49
CA MET A 236 -4.80 -0.58 3.82
C MET A 236 -4.49 0.40 2.70
N LEU A 237 -5.43 1.30 2.42
CA LEU A 237 -5.30 2.37 1.45
C LEU A 237 -5.91 3.65 2.02
N MET A 238 -5.13 4.73 2.11
CA MET A 238 -5.67 6.06 2.37
C MET A 238 -6.20 6.61 1.05
N HIS A 239 -7.52 6.73 0.92
CA HIS A 239 -8.15 7.16 -0.32
C HIS A 239 -8.20 8.69 -0.39
N SER A 240 -7.55 9.27 -1.38
CA SER A 240 -7.29 10.72 -1.45
C SER A 240 -8.56 11.55 -1.61
N VAL A 241 -9.54 11.05 -2.37
CA VAL A 241 -10.78 11.79 -2.67
C VAL A 241 -11.77 11.78 -1.51
N SER A 242 -11.88 10.66 -0.78
CA SER A 242 -12.83 10.54 0.35
C SER A 242 -12.20 10.89 1.70
N GLY A 243 -10.86 10.94 1.78
CA GLY A 243 -10.13 11.08 3.04
C GLY A 243 -10.33 9.91 4.01
N LYS A 244 -10.85 8.78 3.52
CA LYS A 244 -11.06 7.57 4.33
C LYS A 244 -9.87 6.64 4.23
N LEU A 245 -9.54 6.02 5.35
CA LEU A 245 -8.68 4.85 5.37
C LEU A 245 -9.53 3.62 5.06
N LEU A 246 -9.33 3.01 3.89
CA LEU A 246 -9.95 1.74 3.53
C LEU A 246 -9.08 0.61 4.08
N VAL A 247 -9.70 -0.34 4.76
CA VAL A 247 -9.03 -1.49 5.35
C VAL A 247 -9.74 -2.76 4.89
N ALA A 248 -8.99 -3.64 4.25
CA ALA A 248 -9.48 -4.96 3.86
C ALA A 248 -9.22 -5.98 4.98
N PHE A 249 -10.14 -6.94 5.11
CA PHE A 249 -10.08 -8.01 6.09
C PHE A 249 -10.28 -9.38 5.43
N GLY A 250 -9.54 -10.37 5.92
CA GLY A 250 -9.56 -11.73 5.39
C GLY A 250 -9.54 -12.79 6.50
N ASN A 251 -10.45 -13.75 6.45
CA ASN A 251 -10.38 -14.96 7.28
C ASN A 251 -11.13 -16.13 6.64
N ASN A 252 -10.50 -17.30 6.62
CA ASN A 252 -11.13 -18.53 6.16
C ASN A 252 -12.23 -18.98 7.13
N THR A 253 -12.03 -18.80 8.43
CA THR A 253 -13.07 -19.04 9.43
C THR A 253 -14.14 -17.94 9.32
N GLY A 254 -15.33 -18.35 8.85
CA GLY A 254 -16.47 -17.45 8.65
C GLY A 254 -16.52 -16.78 7.26
N GLY A 255 -15.58 -17.10 6.35
CA GLY A 255 -15.61 -16.59 4.97
C GLY A 255 -15.55 -15.07 4.85
N ILE A 256 -14.74 -14.42 5.69
CA ILE A 256 -14.66 -12.95 5.77
C ILE A 256 -13.77 -12.44 4.64
N HIS A 257 -14.35 -11.64 3.75
CA HIS A 257 -13.69 -11.00 2.61
C HIS A 257 -14.27 -9.59 2.41
N GLU A 258 -14.01 -8.71 3.38
CA GLU A 258 -14.72 -7.44 3.50
C GLU A 258 -13.77 -6.25 3.50
N ILE A 259 -14.29 -5.09 3.10
CA ILE A 259 -13.58 -3.80 3.18
C ILE A 259 -14.39 -2.87 4.07
N TYR A 260 -13.73 -2.21 5.01
CA TYR A 260 -14.34 -1.20 5.87
C TYR A 260 -13.64 0.16 5.68
N PRO A 261 -14.40 1.26 5.67
CA PRO A 261 -13.85 2.60 5.72
C PRO A 261 -13.65 3.02 7.17
N TYR A 262 -12.56 3.72 7.43
CA TYR A 262 -12.25 4.33 8.72
C TYR A 262 -12.09 5.83 8.55
N THR A 263 -12.69 6.58 9.47
CA THR A 263 -12.43 8.01 9.60
C THR A 263 -11.19 8.19 10.48
N VAL A 264 -10.21 8.93 9.96
CA VAL A 264 -8.93 9.17 10.61
C VAL A 264 -8.80 10.66 10.91
N THR A 265 -8.49 10.99 12.16
CA THR A 265 -8.09 12.35 12.54
C THR A 265 -6.65 12.32 13.09
N SER A 266 -6.17 13.46 13.60
CA SER A 266 -4.85 13.50 14.26
C SER A 266 -4.76 12.63 15.52
N THR A 267 -5.88 12.27 16.14
CA THR A 267 -5.92 11.57 17.43
C THR A 267 -6.88 10.38 17.49
N THR A 268 -7.73 10.18 16.49
CA THR A 268 -8.76 9.13 16.50
C THR A 268 -8.79 8.32 15.21
N ILE A 269 -9.21 7.06 15.36
CA ILE A 269 -9.58 6.15 14.27
C ILE A 269 -10.98 5.64 14.58
N THR A 270 -11.93 5.77 13.67
CA THR A 270 -13.31 5.31 13.90
C THR A 270 -13.80 4.51 12.71
N ALA A 271 -14.22 3.27 12.98
CA ALA A 271 -14.77 2.38 11.95
C ALA A 271 -16.13 2.88 11.47
N GLY A 272 -16.35 2.82 10.15
CA GLY A 272 -17.67 2.91 9.54
C GLY A 272 -18.35 1.54 9.43
N SER A 273 -19.46 1.50 8.69
CA SER A 273 -20.10 0.25 8.25
C SER A 273 -19.29 -0.44 7.16
N SER A 274 -19.52 -1.73 6.93
CA SER A 274 -18.89 -2.48 5.83
C SER A 274 -19.11 -1.72 4.51
N ALA A 275 -18.02 -1.38 3.83
CA ALA A 275 -18.05 -0.69 2.54
C ALA A 275 -18.24 -1.67 1.38
N TYR A 276 -17.80 -2.92 1.54
CA TYR A 276 -18.04 -3.99 0.58
C TYR A 276 -17.99 -5.36 1.24
N ASN A 277 -18.97 -6.21 0.93
CA ASN A 277 -19.06 -7.58 1.39
C ASN A 277 -19.76 -8.45 0.33
N ASN A 278 -19.02 -8.87 -0.69
CA ASN A 278 -19.51 -9.84 -1.65
C ASN A 278 -18.39 -10.84 -2.03
N PRO A 279 -18.36 -12.02 -1.39
CA PRO A 279 -17.30 -13.00 -1.58
C PRO A 279 -17.31 -13.67 -2.96
N SER A 280 -18.36 -13.49 -3.76
CA SER A 280 -18.39 -13.97 -5.15
C SER A 280 -17.59 -13.07 -6.11
N VAL A 281 -17.23 -11.87 -5.68
CA VAL A 281 -16.49 -10.87 -6.47
C VAL A 281 -15.09 -10.64 -5.91
N LEU A 282 -14.97 -10.57 -4.58
CA LEU A 282 -13.70 -10.39 -3.90
C LEU A 282 -13.51 -11.47 -2.84
N ALA A 283 -12.40 -12.20 -2.90
CA ALA A 283 -12.06 -13.20 -1.91
C ALA A 283 -10.55 -13.24 -1.66
N GLY A 284 -10.14 -13.30 -0.39
CA GLY A 284 -8.73 -13.20 0.00
C GLY A 284 -8.10 -11.89 -0.48
N ILE A 285 -8.71 -10.76 -0.12
CA ILE A 285 -8.26 -9.43 -0.54
C ILE A 285 -6.83 -9.19 -0.04
N SER A 286 -5.93 -8.88 -0.95
CA SER A 286 -4.48 -8.85 -0.71
C SER A 286 -3.84 -7.49 -0.97
N SER A 287 -4.37 -6.73 -1.93
CA SER A 287 -3.82 -5.42 -2.29
C SER A 287 -4.91 -4.49 -2.79
N MET A 288 -4.69 -3.19 -2.58
CA MET A 288 -5.55 -2.11 -3.08
C MET A 288 -4.68 -0.98 -3.63
N ALA A 289 -5.11 -0.35 -4.72
CA ALA A 289 -4.48 0.82 -5.29
C ALA A 289 -5.53 1.85 -5.72
N GLU A 290 -5.26 3.13 -5.48
CA GLU A 290 -6.08 4.22 -6.01
C GLU A 290 -5.66 4.54 -7.44
N LEU A 291 -6.64 4.70 -8.33
CA LEU A 291 -6.47 5.10 -9.72
C LEU A 291 -6.60 6.63 -9.84
N PRO A 292 -6.07 7.26 -10.91
CA PRO A 292 -6.07 8.72 -11.05
C PRO A 292 -7.46 9.38 -11.06
N ASP A 293 -8.51 8.62 -11.35
CA ASP A 293 -9.89 9.09 -11.33
C ASP A 293 -10.58 8.97 -9.96
N GLY A 294 -9.84 8.58 -8.91
CA GLY A 294 -10.38 8.37 -7.56
C GLY A 294 -11.20 7.09 -7.42
N THR A 295 -11.11 6.16 -8.37
CA THR A 295 -11.58 4.79 -8.18
C THR A 295 -10.46 3.94 -7.57
N ILE A 296 -10.79 2.77 -7.06
CA ILE A 296 -9.80 1.85 -6.51
C ILE A 296 -9.80 0.53 -7.28
N ALA A 297 -8.61 -0.03 -7.49
CA ALA A 297 -8.40 -1.40 -7.91
C ALA A 297 -8.16 -2.27 -6.67
N VAL A 298 -8.82 -3.43 -6.60
CA VAL A 298 -8.75 -4.36 -5.46
C VAL A 298 -8.43 -5.75 -5.98
N ALA A 299 -7.36 -6.35 -5.45
CA ALA A 299 -6.89 -7.67 -5.87
C ALA A 299 -7.35 -8.78 -4.92
N SER A 300 -7.85 -9.86 -5.50
CA SER A 300 -8.13 -11.13 -4.84
C SER A 300 -6.93 -12.07 -5.01
N ALA A 301 -6.55 -12.78 -3.94
CA ALA A 301 -5.42 -13.71 -3.97
C ALA A 301 -5.81 -15.17 -3.67
N LEU A 302 -7.09 -15.47 -3.49
CA LEU A 302 -7.55 -16.84 -3.25
C LEU A 302 -7.20 -17.72 -4.47
N SER A 303 -6.81 -18.98 -4.25
CA SER A 303 -6.42 -19.88 -5.35
C SER A 303 -7.50 -20.03 -6.45
N THR A 304 -8.77 -19.92 -6.08
CA THR A 304 -9.92 -19.97 -6.99
C THR A 304 -10.36 -18.59 -7.51
N MET A 305 -9.77 -17.49 -7.04
CA MET A 305 -10.13 -16.12 -7.41
C MET A 305 -8.88 -15.22 -7.47
N ASN A 306 -8.36 -15.04 -8.68
CA ASN A 306 -7.15 -14.25 -8.98
C ASN A 306 -7.48 -13.07 -9.89
N THR A 307 -8.51 -12.30 -9.53
CA THR A 307 -8.97 -11.12 -10.29
C THR A 307 -8.53 -9.82 -9.63
N VAL A 308 -8.46 -8.76 -10.44
CA VAL A 308 -8.49 -7.38 -9.94
C VAL A 308 -9.80 -6.75 -10.36
N GLU A 309 -10.51 -6.19 -9.40
CA GLU A 309 -11.80 -5.54 -9.61
C GLU A 309 -11.71 -4.05 -9.32
N ARG A 310 -12.52 -3.24 -10.00
CA ARG A 310 -12.52 -1.78 -9.86
C ARG A 310 -13.77 -1.31 -9.14
N PHE A 311 -13.62 -0.32 -8.25
CA PHE A 311 -14.71 0.22 -7.45
C PHE A 311 -14.68 1.75 -7.43
N SER A 312 -15.84 2.39 -7.55
CA SER A 312 -16.01 3.78 -7.14
C SER A 312 -16.13 3.85 -5.61
N VAL A 313 -15.61 4.90 -5.02
CA VAL A 313 -15.69 5.17 -3.58
C VAL A 313 -16.64 6.35 -3.35
N ASP A 314 -17.68 6.15 -2.54
CA ASP A 314 -18.52 7.24 -2.07
C ASP A 314 -17.69 8.16 -1.17
N SER A 315 -17.62 9.46 -1.51
CA SER A 315 -16.71 10.40 -0.84
C SER A 315 -17.09 10.67 0.62
N SER A 316 -18.35 10.47 1.00
CA SER A 316 -18.85 10.78 2.34
C SER A 316 -18.76 9.58 3.29
N THR A 317 -19.16 8.41 2.82
CA THR A 317 -19.29 7.19 3.60
C THR A 317 -18.10 6.24 3.43
N GLY A 318 -17.40 6.32 2.29
CA GLY A 318 -16.39 5.34 1.89
C GLY A 318 -16.99 4.03 1.35
N ALA A 319 -18.31 3.96 1.11
CA ALA A 319 -18.95 2.80 0.52
C ALA A 319 -18.42 2.52 -0.90
N LEU A 320 -18.30 1.24 -1.27
CA LEU A 320 -17.74 0.83 -2.55
C LEU A 320 -18.84 0.31 -3.49
N THR A 321 -18.82 0.77 -4.74
CA THR A 321 -19.68 0.25 -5.81
C THR A 321 -18.79 -0.29 -6.92
N ARG A 322 -18.99 -1.56 -7.29
CA ARG A 322 -18.23 -2.21 -8.35
C ARG A 322 -18.50 -1.51 -9.69
N ILE A 323 -17.44 -1.23 -10.44
CA ILE A 323 -17.51 -0.66 -11.78
C ILE A 323 -17.29 -1.77 -12.80
N GLY A 324 -18.29 -2.01 -13.64
CA GLY A 324 -18.24 -3.07 -14.65
C GLY A 324 -18.06 -4.45 -14.03
N THR A 325 -17.44 -5.34 -14.81
CA THR A 325 -17.09 -6.70 -14.39
C THR A 325 -15.73 -7.06 -14.94
N HIS A 326 -14.88 -7.68 -14.12
CA HIS A 326 -13.58 -8.21 -14.53
C HIS A 326 -12.64 -7.13 -15.07
N TYR A 327 -12.34 -6.14 -14.25
CA TYR A 327 -11.41 -5.08 -14.63
C TYR A 327 -10.06 -5.65 -15.12
N ILE A 328 -9.47 -6.58 -14.38
CA ILE A 328 -8.37 -7.43 -14.88
C ILE A 328 -8.75 -8.90 -14.66
N LEU A 329 -8.79 -9.64 -15.77
CA LEU A 329 -9.12 -11.07 -15.78
C LEU A 329 -8.04 -11.93 -15.10
N PRO A 330 -8.40 -13.13 -14.61
CA PRO A 330 -7.42 -14.06 -14.08
C PRO A 330 -6.34 -14.41 -15.10
N SER A 331 -5.10 -14.25 -14.69
CA SER A 331 -3.92 -14.67 -15.45
C SER A 331 -2.87 -15.23 -14.50
N VAL A 332 -1.71 -15.61 -15.02
CA VAL A 332 -0.57 -15.96 -14.16
C VAL A 332 -0.12 -14.74 -13.33
N TYR A 333 -0.17 -13.54 -13.92
CA TYR A 333 0.33 -12.31 -13.29
C TYR A 333 -0.56 -11.72 -12.20
N THR A 334 -1.83 -12.13 -12.15
CA THR A 334 -2.79 -11.70 -11.10
C THR A 334 -2.92 -12.72 -9.96
N ARG A 335 -2.09 -13.77 -9.96
CA ARG A 335 -2.00 -14.71 -8.83
C ARG A 335 -1.23 -14.04 -7.70
N SER A 336 -1.69 -14.19 -6.46
CA SER A 336 -0.95 -13.77 -5.26
C SER A 336 -0.43 -12.34 -5.39
N VAL A 337 -1.32 -11.40 -5.68
CA VAL A 337 -0.95 -9.99 -5.82
C VAL A 337 -0.49 -9.47 -4.46
N SER A 338 0.80 -9.16 -4.34
CA SER A 338 1.39 -8.64 -3.10
C SER A 338 1.34 -7.12 -3.04
N ALA A 339 1.40 -6.45 -4.19
CA ALA A 339 1.33 -5.00 -4.28
C ALA A 339 0.69 -4.54 -5.60
N MET A 340 -0.01 -3.41 -5.52
CA MET A 340 -0.46 -2.64 -6.66
C MET A 340 -0.17 -1.16 -6.42
N LEU A 341 0.19 -0.45 -7.47
CA LEU A 341 0.31 1.00 -7.44
C LEU A 341 0.10 1.60 -8.83
N VAL A 342 -0.25 2.88 -8.88
CA VAL A 342 -0.22 3.64 -10.12
C VAL A 342 1.07 4.45 -10.17
N GLY A 343 1.78 4.34 -11.30
CA GLY A 343 3.00 5.08 -11.58
C GLY A 343 3.01 5.55 -13.03
N ASN A 344 3.85 6.54 -13.33
CA ASN A 344 4.12 6.97 -14.71
C ASN A 344 5.21 6.08 -15.31
#